data_AF-A0A0J7KVR2-F1
#
_entry.id   AF-A0A0J7KVR2-F1
#
_cell.length_a   1.000
_cell.length_b   1.000
_cell.length_c   1.000
_cell.angle_alpha   90.00
_cell.angle_beta   90.00
_cell.angle_gamma   90.00
#
_symmetry.space_group_name_H-M   'P 1'
#
loop_
_entity.id
_entity.type
_entity.pdbx_description
1 polymer ?
#
loop_
_entity_poly.entity_id
_entity_poly.type
_entity_poly.pdbx_seq_one_letter_code
_entity_poly.pdbx_strand_id
1 'polypeptide(L)'
;MARTEKDIWASPAAILSRFDADADGTLDYVEFRALCVQLFGTDEVKGHEGRVREIYELFDVNGDGTLNEEDLRSCYEWIRATVYPVNVLLIVDVQNDFIDGTLALRKCGYGQEGTEVVEPINRLLRNGRWSKVIYSQDWHPEDHISFFDNLGMRELHPESKITKKMAKLFDTVDFLQPHVTQILWPKHCVMNTWGAELHKDLLIVPSSERVHKGQHPDKDVYSVFNGKDIDGASELVKILMSIGCTHLYVCGIAYDVCVKETCLDGLQCGYRLAVVDDCCRGVKPDDITIAKNLITENGGLVASSDQVLSLVNEDKRSLIMAHHAARSARM
;
A
#
# COMPACT_ATOMS: atom_id res chain seq x y z
N MET A 1 -19.16 -12.28 35.59
CA MET A 1 -19.33 -11.14 34.67
C MET A 1 -18.83 -11.62 33.31
N ALA A 2 -19.63 -11.46 32.25
CA ALA A 2 -19.15 -11.82 30.91
C ALA A 2 -17.94 -10.94 30.57
N ARG A 3 -16.79 -11.54 30.27
CA ARG A 3 -15.62 -10.81 29.75
C ARG A 3 -16.04 -10.12 28.45
N THR A 4 -15.70 -8.85 28.31
CA THR A 4 -15.89 -8.12 27.04
C THR A 4 -14.89 -8.66 26.01
N GLU A 5 -15.15 -8.51 24.71
CA GLU A 5 -14.22 -8.99 23.66
C GLU A 5 -12.81 -8.40 23.84
N LYS A 6 -12.70 -7.16 24.33
CA LYS A 6 -11.42 -6.51 24.64
C LYS A 6 -10.64 -7.23 25.73
N ASP A 7 -11.30 -7.87 26.68
CA ASP A 7 -10.65 -8.59 27.78
C ASP A 7 -9.97 -9.88 27.32
N ILE A 8 -10.42 -10.45 26.18
CA ILE A 8 -9.81 -11.67 25.60
C ILE A 8 -8.40 -11.36 25.09
N TRP A 9 -8.22 -10.20 24.46
CA TRP A 9 -6.99 -9.81 23.78
C TRP A 9 -6.04 -9.01 24.68
N ALA A 10 -6.29 -8.95 25.99
CA ALA A 10 -5.58 -8.09 26.91
C ALA A 10 -4.17 -8.58 27.27
N SER A 11 -3.90 -9.89 27.16
CA SER A 11 -2.58 -10.48 27.44
C SER A 11 -2.47 -11.91 26.87
N PRO A 12 -1.26 -12.46 26.74
CA PRO A 12 -1.07 -13.88 26.39
C PRO A 12 -1.85 -14.82 27.33
N ALA A 13 -1.85 -14.53 28.64
CA ALA A 13 -2.58 -15.33 29.63
C ALA A 13 -4.11 -15.27 29.45
N ALA A 14 -4.66 -14.13 28.99
CA ALA A 14 -6.09 -14.01 28.70
C ALA A 14 -6.49 -14.81 27.45
N ILE A 15 -5.61 -14.87 26.45
CA ILE A 15 -5.76 -15.68 25.24
C ILE A 15 -5.74 -17.17 25.60
N LEU A 16 -4.71 -17.64 26.31
CA LEU A 16 -4.63 -19.03 26.79
C LEU A 16 -5.88 -19.40 27.59
N SER A 17 -6.23 -18.60 28.61
CA SER A 17 -7.45 -18.81 29.40
C SER A 17 -8.74 -18.93 28.59
N ARG A 18 -8.78 -18.46 27.34
CA ARG A 18 -9.95 -18.51 26.47
C ARG A 18 -9.91 -19.66 25.46
N PHE A 19 -8.73 -20.01 24.94
CA PHE A 19 -8.58 -20.87 23.78
C PHE A 19 -7.86 -22.19 24.07
N ASP A 20 -7.06 -22.28 25.13
CA ASP A 20 -6.49 -23.51 25.67
C ASP A 20 -7.63 -24.32 26.32
N ALA A 21 -8.18 -25.25 25.55
CA ALA A 21 -9.39 -25.99 25.86
C ALA A 21 -9.10 -27.22 26.72
N ASP A 22 -7.91 -27.82 26.58
CA ASP A 22 -7.48 -28.96 27.38
C ASP A 22 -6.64 -28.57 28.62
N ALA A 23 -6.31 -27.28 28.76
CA ALA A 23 -5.59 -26.67 29.86
C ALA A 23 -4.14 -27.18 30.01
N ASP A 24 -3.48 -27.50 28.90
CA ASP A 24 -2.09 -27.95 28.89
C ASP A 24 -1.06 -26.80 28.94
N GLY A 25 -1.52 -25.56 28.82
CA GLY A 25 -0.71 -24.35 28.91
C GLY A 25 -0.11 -23.89 27.57
N THR A 26 -0.49 -24.52 26.45
CA THR A 26 -0.07 -24.17 25.09
C THR A 26 -1.29 -23.95 24.20
N LEU A 27 -1.08 -23.65 22.91
CA LEU A 27 -2.14 -23.71 21.90
C LEU A 27 -1.76 -24.68 20.80
N ASP A 28 -2.56 -25.73 20.60
CA ASP A 28 -2.44 -26.57 19.41
C ASP A 28 -3.05 -25.89 18.16
N TYR A 29 -2.95 -26.53 17.00
CA TYR A 29 -3.53 -25.98 15.77
C TYR A 29 -5.05 -25.81 15.82
N VAL A 30 -5.77 -26.70 16.50
CA VAL A 30 -7.24 -26.66 16.59
C VAL A 30 -7.67 -25.45 17.41
N GLU A 31 -6.99 -25.21 18.51
CA GLU A 31 -7.20 -24.07 19.41
C GLU A 31 -6.78 -22.75 18.75
N PHE A 32 -5.63 -22.73 18.08
CA PHE A 32 -5.20 -21.58 17.30
C PHE A 32 -6.18 -21.25 16.15
N ARG A 33 -6.72 -22.27 15.48
CA ARG A 33 -7.77 -22.07 14.48
C ARG A 33 -9.04 -21.49 15.10
N ALA A 34 -9.44 -21.94 16.29
CA ALA A 34 -10.58 -21.37 17.01
C ALA A 34 -10.34 -19.89 17.39
N LEU A 35 -9.11 -19.55 17.78
CA LEU A 35 -8.66 -18.18 17.97
C LEU A 35 -8.81 -17.35 16.68
N CYS A 36 -8.34 -17.87 15.53
CA CYS A 36 -8.49 -17.20 14.25
C CYS A 36 -9.96 -17.01 13.84
N VAL A 37 -10.84 -17.98 14.12
CA VAL A 37 -12.29 -17.83 13.87
C VAL A 37 -12.86 -16.68 14.70
N GLN A 38 -12.42 -16.50 15.94
CA GLN A 38 -12.83 -15.37 16.77
C GLN A 38 -12.25 -14.04 16.26
N LEU A 39 -11.03 -14.04 15.71
CA LEU A 39 -10.39 -12.83 15.18
C LEU A 39 -11.01 -12.34 13.87
N PHE A 40 -11.21 -13.25 12.91
CA PHE A 40 -11.50 -12.93 11.51
C PHE A 40 -12.91 -13.33 11.07
N GLY A 41 -13.59 -14.14 11.86
CA GLY A 41 -14.89 -14.71 11.52
C GLY A 41 -14.78 -16.06 10.78
N THR A 42 -15.85 -16.85 10.91
CA THR A 42 -15.90 -18.23 10.41
C THR A 42 -15.70 -18.33 8.89
N ASP A 43 -16.32 -17.45 8.12
CA ASP A 43 -16.31 -17.54 6.66
C ASP A 43 -14.94 -17.12 6.09
N GLU A 44 -14.32 -16.09 6.66
CA GLU A 44 -12.96 -15.65 6.30
C GLU A 44 -11.94 -16.77 6.53
N VAL A 45 -12.02 -17.45 7.69
CA VAL A 45 -11.13 -18.59 8.02
C VAL A 45 -11.38 -19.77 7.10
N LYS A 46 -12.64 -20.15 6.85
CA LYS A 46 -12.96 -21.26 5.94
C LYS A 46 -12.46 -21.01 4.52
N GLY A 47 -12.52 -19.76 4.05
CA GLY A 47 -12.00 -19.38 2.73
C GLY A 47 -10.48 -19.43 2.62
N HIS A 48 -9.76 -19.41 3.74
CA HIS A 48 -8.30 -19.23 3.77
C HIS A 48 -7.60 -20.17 4.78
N GLU A 49 -8.08 -21.41 4.94
CA GLU A 49 -7.50 -22.40 5.87
C GLU A 49 -5.97 -22.55 5.71
N GLY A 50 -5.48 -22.53 4.47
CA GLY A 50 -4.03 -22.60 4.21
C GLY A 50 -3.24 -21.45 4.84
N ARG A 51 -3.80 -20.24 4.86
CA ARG A 51 -3.16 -19.07 5.50
C ARG A 51 -3.17 -19.20 7.01
N VAL A 52 -4.26 -19.71 7.60
CA VAL A 52 -4.32 -19.95 9.06
C VAL A 52 -3.25 -20.95 9.49
N ARG A 53 -3.09 -22.03 8.72
CA ARG A 53 -2.04 -23.02 8.94
C ARG A 53 -0.64 -22.44 8.81
N GLU A 54 -0.37 -21.67 7.76
CA GLU A 54 0.93 -21.03 7.61
C GLU A 54 1.23 -20.05 8.75
N ILE A 55 0.24 -19.27 9.22
CA ILE A 55 0.43 -18.39 10.39
C ILE A 55 0.80 -19.22 11.63
N TYR A 56 0.11 -20.32 11.87
CA TYR A 56 0.42 -21.22 12.99
C TYR A 56 1.86 -21.72 12.93
N GLU A 57 2.26 -22.27 11.78
CA GLU A 57 3.61 -22.78 11.53
C GLU A 57 4.68 -21.68 11.63
N LEU A 58 4.35 -20.43 11.27
CA LEU A 58 5.25 -19.29 11.45
C LEU A 58 5.41 -18.89 12.91
N PHE A 59 4.46 -19.18 13.80
CA PHE A 59 4.59 -18.88 15.22
C PHE A 59 5.15 -20.05 16.03
N ASP A 60 4.96 -21.29 15.62
CA ASP A 60 5.58 -22.49 16.20
C ASP A 60 7.08 -22.56 15.82
N VAL A 61 7.93 -21.84 16.58
CA VAL A 61 9.36 -21.67 16.22
C VAL A 61 10.14 -22.97 16.37
N ASN A 62 9.82 -23.74 17.40
CA ASN A 62 10.55 -24.95 17.73
C ASN A 62 10.02 -26.18 16.96
N GLY A 63 8.87 -26.05 16.29
CA GLY A 63 8.23 -27.10 15.50
C GLY A 63 7.73 -28.26 16.35
N ASP A 64 7.41 -28.00 17.62
CA ASP A 64 6.93 -29.03 18.54
C ASP A 64 5.44 -29.34 18.37
N GLY A 65 4.76 -28.56 17.51
CA GLY A 65 3.35 -28.73 17.21
C GLY A 65 2.43 -28.03 18.19
N THR A 66 2.93 -27.12 19.03
CA THR A 66 2.18 -26.28 19.97
C THR A 66 2.76 -24.87 20.06
N LEU A 67 1.95 -23.86 20.42
CA LEU A 67 2.43 -22.52 20.73
C LEU A 67 2.61 -22.38 22.24
N ASN A 68 3.84 -22.52 22.71
CA ASN A 68 4.19 -22.34 24.13
C ASN A 68 4.31 -20.85 24.51
N GLU A 69 4.69 -20.55 25.76
CA GLU A 69 4.78 -19.18 26.28
C GLU A 69 5.69 -18.25 25.44
N GLU A 70 6.78 -18.77 24.89
CA GLU A 70 7.72 -17.98 24.08
C GLU A 70 7.11 -17.65 22.71
N ASP A 71 6.53 -18.64 22.03
CA ASP A 71 5.85 -18.48 20.74
C ASP A 71 4.67 -17.51 20.86
N LEU A 72 3.91 -17.63 21.95
CA LEU A 72 2.76 -16.79 22.24
C LEU A 72 3.12 -15.33 22.44
N ARG A 73 4.35 -15.00 22.86
CA ARG A 73 4.78 -13.60 22.99
C ARG A 73 4.84 -12.91 21.63
N SER A 74 5.41 -13.58 20.62
CA SER A 74 5.50 -13.05 19.26
C SER A 74 4.13 -13.04 18.57
N CYS A 75 3.36 -14.12 18.78
CA CYS A 75 1.97 -14.21 18.31
C CYS A 75 1.10 -13.09 18.92
N TYR A 76 1.31 -12.75 20.19
CA TYR A 76 0.54 -11.71 20.88
C TYR A 76 0.70 -10.33 20.24
N GLU A 77 1.90 -9.91 19.85
CA GLU A 77 2.09 -8.62 19.18
C GLU A 77 1.40 -8.60 17.79
N TRP A 78 1.41 -9.74 17.09
CA TRP A 78 0.65 -9.89 15.84
C TRP A 78 -0.87 -9.79 16.06
N ILE A 79 -1.40 -10.45 17.10
CA ILE A 79 -2.81 -10.36 17.49
C ILE A 79 -3.15 -8.92 17.87
N ARG A 80 -2.34 -8.29 18.71
CA ARG A 80 -2.56 -6.93 19.22
C ARG A 80 -2.62 -5.92 18.07
N ALA A 81 -1.71 -5.99 17.11
CA ALA A 81 -1.72 -5.13 15.93
C ALA A 81 -2.97 -5.35 15.04
N THR A 82 -3.51 -6.58 15.04
CA THR A 82 -4.72 -6.93 14.27
C THR A 82 -6.01 -6.47 14.99
N VAL A 83 -6.04 -6.51 16.33
CA VAL A 83 -7.18 -6.09 17.15
C VAL A 83 -7.24 -4.58 17.34
N TYR A 84 -6.08 -3.93 17.43
CA TYR A 84 -5.95 -2.49 17.68
C TYR A 84 -5.20 -1.80 16.54
N PRO A 85 -5.81 -1.73 15.34
CA PRO A 85 -5.12 -1.22 14.17
C PRO A 85 -4.94 0.30 14.25
N VAL A 86 -3.74 0.75 13.87
CA VAL A 86 -3.47 2.12 13.44
C VAL A 86 -3.61 2.17 11.92
N ASN A 87 -4.74 2.73 11.47
CA ASN A 87 -5.15 2.78 10.06
C ASN A 87 -4.68 4.06 9.38
N VAL A 88 -3.95 3.94 8.29
CA VAL A 88 -3.49 5.06 7.48
C VAL A 88 -4.06 4.97 6.08
N LEU A 89 -4.66 6.06 5.59
CA LEU A 89 -5.04 6.21 4.19
C LEU A 89 -3.98 6.99 3.44
N LEU A 90 -3.40 6.39 2.40
CA LEU A 90 -2.46 7.00 1.48
C LEU A 90 -3.14 7.23 0.12
N ILE A 91 -3.29 8.49 -0.25
CA ILE A 91 -3.90 8.93 -1.51
C ILE A 91 -2.78 9.33 -2.46
N VAL A 92 -2.62 8.55 -3.53
CA VAL A 92 -1.51 8.66 -4.47
C VAL A 92 -1.89 9.55 -5.64
N ASP A 93 -1.18 10.67 -5.79
CA ASP A 93 -1.08 11.50 -6.99
C ASP A 93 -2.43 11.86 -7.64
N VAL A 94 -3.43 12.23 -6.84
CA VAL A 94 -4.72 12.75 -7.34
C VAL A 94 -4.54 14.23 -7.73
N GLN A 95 -3.69 14.47 -8.73
CA GLN A 95 -3.23 15.78 -9.18
C GLN A 95 -3.87 16.20 -10.50
N ASN A 96 -3.85 17.50 -10.76
CA ASN A 96 -4.45 18.09 -11.95
C ASN A 96 -3.86 17.51 -13.24
N ASP A 97 -2.54 17.28 -13.35
CA ASP A 97 -1.96 16.77 -14.60
C ASP A 97 -2.40 15.35 -14.95
N PHE A 98 -2.69 14.50 -13.97
CA PHE A 98 -3.17 13.14 -14.19
C PHE A 98 -4.69 13.05 -14.43
N ILE A 99 -5.41 14.12 -14.13
CA ILE A 99 -6.86 14.19 -14.26
C ILE A 99 -7.27 15.05 -15.46
N ASP A 100 -6.84 16.31 -15.50
CA ASP A 100 -7.24 17.30 -16.50
C ASP A 100 -6.12 17.90 -17.34
N GLY A 101 -4.87 17.78 -16.89
CA GLY A 101 -3.72 18.43 -17.48
C GLY A 101 -2.98 17.57 -18.51
N THR A 102 -1.66 17.70 -18.56
CA THR A 102 -0.83 17.22 -19.67
C THR A 102 -0.83 15.69 -19.80
N LEU A 103 -0.86 14.97 -18.68
CA LEU A 103 -0.82 13.51 -18.59
C LEU A 103 -2.15 12.90 -18.12
N ALA A 104 -3.27 13.56 -18.46
CA ALA A 104 -4.59 13.10 -18.08
C ALA A 104 -4.86 11.68 -18.60
N LEU A 105 -5.36 10.76 -17.76
CA LEU A 105 -5.56 9.34 -18.15
C LEU A 105 -6.37 9.17 -19.45
N ARG A 106 -7.36 10.04 -19.68
CA ARG A 106 -8.17 10.06 -20.91
C ARG A 106 -7.35 10.24 -22.19
N LYS A 107 -6.20 10.91 -22.10
CA LYS A 107 -5.27 11.14 -23.22
C LYS A 107 -4.43 9.90 -23.54
N CYS A 108 -4.39 8.91 -22.66
CA CYS A 108 -3.69 7.65 -22.89
C CYS A 108 -4.46 6.71 -23.83
N GLY A 109 -5.74 6.96 -24.10
CA GLY A 109 -6.50 6.26 -25.15
C GLY A 109 -7.08 4.90 -24.77
N TYR A 110 -7.15 4.58 -23.47
CA TYR A 110 -7.64 3.29 -22.96
C TYR A 110 -8.97 3.38 -22.19
N GLY A 111 -9.67 4.52 -22.29
CA GLY A 111 -11.02 4.70 -21.73
C GLY A 111 -11.10 4.84 -20.21
N GLN A 112 -9.99 5.17 -19.54
CA GLN A 112 -9.93 5.46 -18.11
C GLN A 112 -10.05 6.96 -17.86
N GLU A 113 -10.85 7.36 -16.88
CA GLU A 113 -11.08 8.77 -16.52
C GLU A 113 -10.57 9.07 -15.10
N GLY A 114 -9.55 9.92 -14.99
CA GLY A 114 -8.92 10.24 -13.70
C GLY A 114 -9.88 10.88 -12.69
N THR A 115 -10.86 11.66 -13.14
CA THR A 115 -11.87 12.28 -12.25
C THR A 115 -12.70 11.27 -11.47
N GLU A 116 -12.82 10.02 -11.95
CA GLU A 116 -13.66 9.00 -11.33
C GLU A 116 -13.12 8.52 -9.97
N VAL A 117 -11.85 8.78 -9.63
CA VAL A 117 -11.32 8.45 -8.29
C VAL A 117 -11.81 9.42 -7.21
N VAL A 118 -12.19 10.64 -7.58
CA VAL A 118 -12.35 11.76 -6.63
C VAL A 118 -13.47 11.49 -5.63
N GLU A 119 -14.69 11.17 -6.11
CA GLU A 119 -15.81 10.98 -5.19
C GLU A 119 -15.70 9.69 -4.35
N PRO A 120 -15.28 8.53 -4.88
CA PRO A 120 -14.98 7.36 -4.06
C PRO A 120 -13.95 7.64 -2.95
N ILE A 121 -12.87 8.38 -3.25
CA ILE A 121 -11.89 8.78 -2.24
C ILE A 121 -12.50 9.75 -1.23
N ASN A 122 -13.26 10.75 -1.67
CA ASN A 122 -13.97 11.67 -0.77
C ASN A 122 -14.94 10.93 0.17
N ARG A 123 -15.60 9.89 -0.32
CA ARG A 123 -16.44 9.01 0.48
C ARG A 123 -15.64 8.28 1.56
N LEU A 124 -14.46 7.74 1.24
CA LEU A 124 -13.56 7.15 2.24
C LEU A 124 -13.12 8.17 3.29
N LEU A 125 -12.77 9.39 2.86
CA LEU A 125 -12.35 10.46 3.76
C LEU A 125 -13.44 10.88 4.74
N ARG A 126 -14.70 10.96 4.28
CA ARG A 126 -15.84 11.35 5.13
C ARG A 126 -16.27 10.25 6.09
N ASN A 127 -16.21 8.98 5.67
CA ASN A 127 -16.86 7.88 6.37
C ASN A 127 -15.90 6.92 7.07
N GLY A 128 -14.59 6.96 6.78
CA GLY A 128 -13.60 6.07 7.38
C GLY A 128 -12.99 6.63 8.67
N ARG A 129 -12.73 5.76 9.65
CA ARG A 129 -11.93 6.08 10.84
C ARG A 129 -10.44 5.91 10.55
N TRP A 130 -9.79 7.02 10.24
CA TRP A 130 -8.37 7.08 9.92
C TRP A 130 -7.56 7.64 11.09
N SER A 131 -6.47 6.96 11.44
CA SER A 131 -5.46 7.50 12.36
C SER A 131 -4.63 8.60 11.69
N LYS A 132 -4.40 8.48 10.38
CA LYS A 132 -3.73 9.49 9.56
C LYS A 132 -4.19 9.40 8.11
N VAL A 133 -4.22 10.54 7.43
CA VAL A 133 -4.40 10.64 5.97
C VAL A 133 -3.14 11.29 5.41
N ILE A 134 -2.62 10.74 4.31
CA ILE A 134 -1.42 11.21 3.63
C ILE A 134 -1.75 11.36 2.15
N TYR A 135 -1.36 12.49 1.56
CA TYR A 135 -1.45 12.71 0.11
C TYR A 135 -0.05 12.70 -0.48
N SER A 136 0.21 11.87 -1.49
CA SER A 136 1.43 12.03 -2.29
C SER A 136 1.19 12.99 -3.46
N GLN A 137 2.27 13.61 -3.90
CA GLN A 137 2.30 14.37 -5.13
C GLN A 137 3.59 14.03 -5.89
N ASP A 138 3.46 13.73 -7.18
CA ASP A 138 4.57 13.87 -8.10
C ASP A 138 4.98 15.33 -8.18
N TRP A 139 6.28 15.59 -8.11
CA TRP A 139 6.79 16.94 -7.88
C TRP A 139 8.14 17.13 -8.57
N HIS A 140 8.11 17.28 -9.89
CA HIS A 140 9.29 17.22 -10.75
C HIS A 140 9.92 18.60 -11.02
N PRO A 141 11.25 18.71 -11.04
CA PRO A 141 11.91 19.92 -11.55
C PRO A 141 11.69 20.05 -13.07
N GLU A 142 11.87 21.26 -13.61
CA GLU A 142 11.61 21.57 -15.02
C GLU A 142 12.47 20.72 -15.99
N ASP A 143 13.68 20.33 -15.56
CA ASP A 143 14.68 19.57 -16.30
C ASP A 143 14.69 18.05 -16.00
N HIS A 144 13.60 17.55 -15.39
CA HIS A 144 13.47 16.14 -15.01
C HIS A 144 13.68 15.17 -16.18
N ILE A 145 14.39 14.07 -15.92
CA ILE A 145 14.84 13.05 -16.87
C ILE A 145 13.69 12.32 -17.55
N SER A 146 12.54 12.24 -16.89
CA SER A 146 11.38 11.53 -17.41
C SER A 146 10.65 12.31 -18.50
N PHE A 147 10.92 13.61 -18.67
CA PHE A 147 10.23 14.42 -19.67
C PHE A 147 10.82 14.22 -21.07
N PHE A 148 9.95 13.92 -22.03
CA PHE A 148 10.32 13.77 -23.45
C PHE A 148 11.03 15.00 -24.00
N ASP A 149 10.56 16.20 -23.65
CA ASP A 149 11.18 17.47 -24.09
C ASP A 149 12.62 17.64 -23.58
N ASN A 150 12.97 16.94 -22.49
CA ASN A 150 14.31 16.97 -21.89
C ASN A 150 15.22 15.83 -22.39
N LEU A 151 14.76 14.99 -23.32
CA LEU A 151 15.55 13.88 -23.88
C LEU A 151 16.89 14.34 -24.45
N GLY A 152 16.94 15.55 -25.01
CA GLY A 152 18.15 16.14 -25.56
C GLY A 152 19.21 16.53 -24.52
N MET A 153 18.84 16.62 -23.24
CA MET A 153 19.72 17.10 -22.16
C MET A 153 20.71 16.05 -21.67
N ARG A 154 20.45 14.77 -21.96
CA ARG A 154 21.25 13.63 -21.48
C ARG A 154 21.62 12.72 -22.64
N GLU A 155 22.73 12.00 -22.50
CA GLU A 155 23.15 11.03 -23.52
C GLU A 155 22.46 9.69 -23.33
N LEU A 156 22.05 9.08 -24.45
CA LEU A 156 21.50 7.72 -24.44
C LEU A 156 22.64 6.72 -24.45
N HIS A 157 22.43 5.60 -23.76
CA HIS A 157 23.35 4.47 -23.80
C HIS A 157 23.43 3.92 -25.24
N PRO A 158 24.62 3.53 -25.75
CA PRO A 158 24.76 3.01 -27.10
C PRO A 158 23.89 1.78 -27.41
N GLU A 159 23.54 1.01 -26.37
CA GLU A 159 22.67 -0.18 -26.47
C GLU A 159 21.17 0.14 -26.32
N SER A 160 20.81 1.41 -26.10
CA SER A 160 19.40 1.78 -26.02
C SER A 160 18.71 1.48 -27.34
N LYS A 161 17.60 0.74 -27.25
CA LYS A 161 16.85 0.28 -28.43
C LYS A 161 16.24 1.42 -29.23
N ILE A 162 16.01 2.56 -28.58
CA ILE A 162 15.39 3.75 -29.17
C ILE A 162 16.43 4.87 -29.23
N THR A 163 16.62 5.45 -30.42
CA THR A 163 17.51 6.60 -30.61
C THR A 163 16.78 7.91 -30.37
N LYS A 164 17.50 8.99 -30.04
CA LYS A 164 16.92 10.35 -29.86
C LYS A 164 16.07 10.80 -31.06
N LYS A 165 16.41 10.38 -32.28
CA LYS A 165 15.65 10.72 -33.51
C LYS A 165 14.36 9.92 -33.68
N MET A 166 14.28 8.74 -33.10
CA MET A 166 13.15 7.82 -33.22
C MET A 166 12.18 7.90 -32.04
N ALA A 167 12.68 8.38 -30.89
CA ALA A 167 11.93 8.46 -29.65
C ALA A 167 10.62 9.23 -29.80
N LYS A 168 9.58 8.71 -29.18
CA LYS A 168 8.26 9.31 -29.05
C LYS A 168 7.87 9.33 -27.58
N LEU A 169 6.79 10.06 -27.29
CA LEU A 169 6.12 9.96 -26.00
C LEU A 169 5.77 8.49 -25.70
N PHE A 170 6.00 8.10 -24.46
CA PHE A 170 5.80 6.77 -23.88
C PHE A 170 6.79 5.69 -24.32
N ASP A 171 7.79 6.02 -25.15
CA ASP A 171 8.90 5.10 -25.42
C ASP A 171 9.80 4.96 -24.19
N THR A 172 10.41 3.78 -24.04
CA THR A 172 11.46 3.52 -23.05
C THR A 172 12.84 3.72 -23.68
N VAL A 173 13.68 4.50 -23.01
CA VAL A 173 15.08 4.72 -23.37
C VAL A 173 16.01 4.32 -22.23
N ASP A 174 17.28 4.11 -22.54
CA ASP A 174 18.32 3.85 -21.55
C ASP A 174 19.31 5.01 -21.60
N PHE A 175 19.44 5.76 -20.51
CA PHE A 175 20.41 6.85 -20.40
C PHE A 175 21.80 6.29 -20.09
N LEU A 176 22.84 6.98 -20.55
CA LEU A 176 24.23 6.61 -20.30
C LEU A 176 24.68 7.03 -18.89
N GLN A 177 24.36 8.27 -18.50
CA GLN A 177 24.67 8.83 -17.18
C GLN A 177 23.51 9.72 -16.69
N PRO A 178 22.89 9.40 -15.53
CA PRO A 178 23.03 8.12 -14.83
C PRO A 178 22.57 6.96 -15.73
N HIS A 179 23.06 5.75 -15.44
CA HIS A 179 22.62 4.56 -16.17
C HIS A 179 21.25 4.13 -15.65
N VAL A 180 20.19 4.58 -16.34
CA VAL A 180 18.80 4.35 -15.96
C VAL A 180 17.93 4.10 -17.18
N THR A 181 17.08 3.09 -17.08
CA THR A 181 15.99 2.83 -18.04
C THR A 181 14.79 3.69 -17.67
N GLN A 182 14.32 4.52 -18.60
CA GLN A 182 13.32 5.55 -18.35
C GLN A 182 12.23 5.55 -19.41
N ILE A 183 10.97 5.60 -18.98
CA ILE A 183 9.83 5.88 -19.86
C ILE A 183 9.73 7.39 -20.07
N LEU A 184 9.58 7.84 -21.30
CA LEU A 184 9.46 9.26 -21.62
C LEU A 184 8.00 9.72 -21.52
N TRP A 185 7.72 10.66 -20.63
CA TRP A 185 6.41 11.24 -20.38
C TRP A 185 6.30 12.65 -20.99
N PRO A 186 5.09 13.17 -21.25
CA PRO A 186 4.93 14.60 -21.44
C PRO A 186 5.36 15.32 -20.15
N LYS A 187 5.77 16.59 -20.25
CA LYS A 187 6.03 17.39 -19.05
C LYS A 187 4.77 17.44 -18.17
N HIS A 188 4.89 17.05 -16.92
CA HIS A 188 3.78 16.92 -15.98
C HIS A 188 4.26 17.19 -14.56
N CYS A 189 3.34 17.56 -13.68
CA CYS A 189 3.56 17.73 -12.25
C CYS A 189 4.81 18.54 -11.89
N VAL A 190 5.10 19.57 -12.71
CA VAL A 190 6.25 20.45 -12.50
C VAL A 190 6.05 21.23 -11.21
N MET A 191 7.10 21.31 -10.39
CA MET A 191 7.05 21.98 -9.09
C MET A 191 6.42 23.38 -9.19
N ASN A 192 5.49 23.67 -8.27
CA ASN A 192 4.81 24.96 -8.14
C ASN A 192 3.97 25.37 -9.37
N THR A 193 3.53 24.40 -10.18
CA THR A 193 2.58 24.64 -11.27
C THR A 193 1.20 24.10 -10.93
N TRP A 194 0.18 24.61 -11.63
CA TRP A 194 -1.20 24.12 -11.52
C TRP A 194 -1.29 22.60 -11.72
N GLY A 195 -0.54 22.06 -12.69
CA GLY A 195 -0.55 20.63 -13.00
C GLY A 195 -0.14 19.75 -11.82
N ALA A 196 0.73 20.26 -10.95
CA ALA A 196 1.23 19.55 -9.78
C ALA A 196 0.33 19.70 -8.53
N GLU A 197 -0.65 20.60 -8.54
CA GLU A 197 -1.60 20.73 -7.42
C GLU A 197 -2.52 19.51 -7.35
N LEU A 198 -2.95 19.14 -6.14
CA LEU A 198 -4.03 18.18 -5.95
C LEU A 198 -5.31 18.70 -6.61
N HIS A 199 -6.12 17.79 -7.14
CA HIS A 199 -7.35 18.14 -7.83
C HIS A 199 -8.30 18.90 -6.90
N LYS A 200 -8.87 20.00 -7.40
CA LYS A 200 -9.70 20.94 -6.60
C LYS A 200 -10.89 20.30 -5.89
N ASP A 201 -11.44 19.22 -6.44
CA ASP A 201 -12.63 18.54 -5.91
C ASP A 201 -12.26 17.42 -4.92
N LEU A 202 -10.96 17.11 -4.76
CA LEU A 202 -10.48 16.21 -3.72
C LEU A 202 -10.52 16.92 -2.37
N LEU A 203 -11.19 16.30 -1.39
CA LEU A 203 -11.19 16.82 -0.03
C LEU A 203 -9.80 16.72 0.58
N ILE A 204 -9.36 17.80 1.22
CA ILE A 204 -8.11 17.87 1.99
C ILE A 204 -8.45 17.85 3.47
N VAL A 205 -8.03 16.79 4.17
CA VAL A 205 -8.21 16.67 5.61
C VAL A 205 -7.23 17.62 6.34
N PRO A 206 -7.69 18.51 7.24
CA PRO A 206 -6.79 19.49 7.87
C PRO A 206 -5.57 18.92 8.60
N SER A 207 -5.66 17.70 9.14
CA SER A 207 -4.58 17.02 9.87
C SER A 207 -3.72 16.08 8.99
N SER A 208 -3.92 16.12 7.66
CA SER A 208 -3.17 15.29 6.74
C SER A 208 -1.74 15.75 6.55
N GLU A 209 -0.87 14.83 6.14
CA GLU A 209 0.48 15.17 5.64
C GLU A 209 0.49 15.15 4.11
N ARG A 210 1.48 15.83 3.54
CA ARG A 210 1.79 15.77 2.12
C ARG A 210 3.21 15.26 1.95
N VAL A 211 3.41 14.33 1.02
CA VAL A 211 4.72 13.77 0.68
C VAL A 211 4.98 14.00 -0.80
N HIS A 212 6.17 14.47 -1.14
CA HIS A 212 6.57 14.70 -2.52
C HIS A 212 7.48 13.57 -3.02
N LYS A 213 7.38 13.23 -4.31
CA LYS A 213 8.27 12.28 -4.98
C LYS A 213 8.71 12.83 -6.35
N GLY A 214 9.74 12.20 -6.93
CA GLY A 214 10.24 12.60 -8.25
C GLY A 214 11.01 13.94 -8.28
N GLN A 215 11.52 14.41 -7.13
CA GLN A 215 12.16 15.72 -7.02
C GLN A 215 13.58 15.78 -7.60
N HIS A 216 14.24 14.64 -7.81
CA HIS A 216 15.61 14.58 -8.29
C HIS A 216 15.64 14.63 -9.84
N PRO A 217 16.34 15.58 -10.48
CA PRO A 217 16.27 15.78 -11.92
C PRO A 217 16.69 14.54 -12.72
N ASP A 218 17.68 13.77 -12.23
CA ASP A 218 18.20 12.58 -12.93
C ASP A 218 17.59 11.24 -12.48
N LYS A 219 16.53 11.26 -11.67
CA LYS A 219 15.95 10.01 -11.15
C LYS A 219 14.44 10.12 -10.98
N ASP A 220 13.74 9.30 -11.75
CA ASP A 220 12.29 9.13 -11.61
C ASP A 220 11.95 8.18 -10.45
N VAL A 221 10.80 8.43 -9.81
CA VAL A 221 10.37 7.72 -8.61
C VAL A 221 8.85 7.57 -8.62
N TYR A 222 8.37 6.36 -8.89
CA TYR A 222 6.94 6.05 -8.88
C TYR A 222 6.39 5.77 -7.48
N SER A 223 7.10 4.95 -6.69
CA SER A 223 6.66 4.60 -5.34
C SER A 223 6.87 5.74 -4.36
N VAL A 224 5.85 6.04 -3.56
CA VAL A 224 5.93 7.04 -2.48
C VAL A 224 6.96 6.63 -1.41
N PHE A 225 7.21 5.32 -1.23
CA PHE A 225 8.25 4.84 -0.31
C PHE A 225 9.66 5.22 -0.75
N ASN A 226 9.88 5.43 -2.04
CA ASN A 226 11.20 5.77 -2.58
C ASN A 226 11.41 7.29 -2.73
N GLY A 227 10.43 8.11 -2.33
CA GLY A 227 10.58 9.55 -2.18
C GLY A 227 11.53 9.86 -1.04
N LYS A 228 12.80 10.11 -1.37
CA LYS A 228 13.84 10.45 -0.39
C LYS A 228 13.86 11.94 -0.14
N ASP A 229 13.97 12.32 1.13
CA ASP A 229 14.24 13.69 1.52
C ASP A 229 15.74 14.05 1.37
N ILE A 230 16.11 15.23 1.85
CA ILE A 230 17.48 15.76 1.80
C ILE A 230 18.50 14.84 2.52
N ASP A 231 18.07 14.07 3.53
CA ASP A 231 18.95 13.16 4.27
C ASP A 231 18.99 11.73 3.70
N GLY A 232 18.20 11.47 2.64
CA GLY A 232 18.22 10.23 1.89
C GLY A 232 17.28 9.15 2.44
N ALA A 233 16.49 9.46 3.46
CA ALA A 233 15.47 8.57 4.00
C ALA A 233 14.08 8.92 3.44
N SER A 234 13.19 7.92 3.44
CA SER A 234 11.82 8.09 2.95
C SER A 234 10.99 8.91 3.95
N GLU A 235 10.48 10.06 3.51
CA GLU A 235 9.61 10.91 4.34
C GLU A 235 8.35 10.15 4.77
N LEU A 236 7.76 9.38 3.85
CA LEU A 236 6.62 8.51 4.16
C LEU A 236 6.95 7.54 5.29
N VAL A 237 8.09 6.85 5.23
CA VAL A 237 8.49 5.88 6.26
C VAL A 237 8.63 6.56 7.62
N LYS A 238 9.23 7.76 7.68
CA LYS A 238 9.34 8.54 8.92
C LYS A 238 7.96 8.84 9.51
N ILE A 239 7.02 9.29 8.69
CA ILE A 239 5.64 9.57 9.12
C ILE A 239 4.98 8.30 9.64
N LEU A 240 5.01 7.21 8.87
CA LEU A 240 4.38 5.94 9.23
C LEU A 240 4.95 5.35 10.53
N MET A 241 6.28 5.40 10.72
CA MET A 241 6.92 4.95 11.96
C MET A 241 6.51 5.81 13.16
N SER A 242 6.46 7.15 12.99
CA SER A 242 6.14 8.07 14.09
C SER A 242 4.73 7.87 14.67
N ILE A 243 3.77 7.48 13.84
CA ILE A 243 2.38 7.20 14.25
C ILE A 243 2.16 5.73 14.63
N GLY A 244 3.16 4.87 14.47
CA GLY A 244 3.02 3.43 14.70
C GLY A 244 2.04 2.78 13.72
N CYS A 245 2.08 3.16 12.44
CA CYS A 245 1.19 2.62 11.41
C CYS A 245 1.27 1.08 11.38
N THR A 246 0.11 0.43 11.42
CA THR A 246 0.02 -1.03 11.30
C THR A 246 -0.67 -1.46 10.01
N HIS A 247 -1.64 -0.66 9.53
CA HIS A 247 -2.47 -0.94 8.37
C HIS A 247 -2.41 0.25 7.41
N LEU A 248 -2.06 -0.04 6.16
CA LEU A 248 -1.94 0.95 5.10
C LEU A 248 -2.98 0.68 4.01
N TYR A 249 -3.78 1.68 3.70
CA TYR A 249 -4.79 1.64 2.65
C TYR A 249 -4.37 2.60 1.54
N VAL A 250 -4.16 2.08 0.33
CA VAL A 250 -3.60 2.84 -0.79
C VAL A 250 -4.67 3.02 -1.86
N CYS A 251 -4.83 4.24 -2.37
CA CYS A 251 -5.70 4.55 -3.50
C CYS A 251 -5.12 5.68 -4.36
N GLY A 252 -5.71 5.96 -5.54
CA GLY A 252 -5.31 7.09 -6.37
C GLY A 252 -4.90 6.72 -7.80
N ILE A 253 -3.91 7.43 -8.35
CA ILE A 253 -3.52 7.38 -9.76
C ILE A 253 -1.99 7.26 -9.89
N ALA A 254 -1.42 6.59 -10.88
CA ALA A 254 -2.06 5.57 -11.71
C ALA A 254 -1.98 4.20 -11.03
N TYR A 255 -3.07 3.43 -11.10
CA TYR A 255 -3.19 2.11 -10.49
C TYR A 255 -1.99 1.21 -10.84
N ASP A 256 -1.70 1.06 -12.13
CA ASP A 256 -0.69 0.20 -12.74
C ASP A 256 0.75 0.75 -12.67
N VAL A 257 0.91 1.98 -12.17
CA VAL A 257 2.20 2.67 -12.01
C VAL A 257 2.41 3.04 -10.53
N CYS A 258 2.22 4.31 -10.14
CA CYS A 258 2.55 4.82 -8.81
C CYS A 258 1.85 4.05 -7.68
N VAL A 259 0.56 3.71 -7.83
CA VAL A 259 -0.19 2.96 -6.81
C VAL A 259 0.39 1.56 -6.67
N LYS A 260 0.57 0.81 -7.77
CA LYS A 260 1.15 -0.54 -7.76
C LYS A 260 2.54 -0.54 -7.12
N GLU A 261 3.46 0.31 -7.57
CA GLU A 261 4.81 0.36 -7.01
C GLU A 261 4.78 0.72 -5.51
N THR A 262 3.91 1.65 -5.10
CA THR A 262 3.72 2.01 -3.68
C THR A 262 3.17 0.84 -2.86
N CYS A 263 2.21 0.09 -3.40
CA CYS A 263 1.67 -1.10 -2.74
C CYS A 263 2.75 -2.19 -2.57
N LEU A 264 3.54 -2.47 -3.61
CA LEU A 264 4.58 -3.48 -3.56
C LEU A 264 5.69 -3.12 -2.56
N ASP A 265 6.16 -1.88 -2.56
CA ASP A 265 7.16 -1.41 -1.58
C ASP A 265 6.59 -1.41 -0.16
N GLY A 266 5.32 -1.04 0.02
CA GLY A 266 4.65 -1.09 1.32
C GLY A 266 4.52 -2.51 1.87
N LEU A 267 4.21 -3.48 1.01
CA LEU A 267 4.21 -4.90 1.36
C LEU A 267 5.62 -5.39 1.70
N GLN A 268 6.64 -4.98 0.95
CA GLN A 268 8.04 -5.30 1.24
C GLN A 268 8.51 -4.73 2.58
N CYS A 269 8.00 -3.56 2.98
CA CYS A 269 8.22 -2.97 4.29
C CYS A 269 7.43 -3.65 5.42
N GLY A 270 6.61 -4.67 5.12
CA GLY A 270 5.86 -5.45 6.09
C GLY A 270 4.52 -4.84 6.54
N TYR A 271 4.03 -3.79 5.88
CA TYR A 271 2.74 -3.21 6.22
C TYR A 271 1.59 -4.14 5.84
N ARG A 272 0.58 -4.23 6.70
CA ARG A 272 -0.71 -4.82 6.38
C ARG A 272 -1.38 -3.92 5.35
N LEU A 273 -1.39 -4.32 4.08
CA LEU A 273 -1.73 -3.41 2.99
C LEU A 273 -2.98 -3.82 2.21
N ALA A 274 -3.85 -2.83 1.96
CA ALA A 274 -4.96 -2.97 1.02
C ALA A 274 -4.91 -1.88 -0.06
N VAL A 275 -5.05 -2.27 -1.32
CA VAL A 275 -5.35 -1.33 -2.41
C VAL A 275 -6.87 -1.18 -2.53
N VAL A 276 -7.36 0.06 -2.56
CA VAL A 276 -8.79 0.36 -2.62
C VAL A 276 -9.23 0.48 -4.07
N ASP A 277 -9.73 -0.62 -4.62
CA ASP A 277 -9.82 -0.90 -6.05
C ASP A 277 -10.67 0.11 -6.84
N ASP A 278 -11.86 0.41 -6.32
CA ASP A 278 -12.81 1.35 -6.91
C ASP A 278 -12.38 2.82 -6.74
N CYS A 279 -11.41 3.09 -5.86
CA CYS A 279 -10.79 4.39 -5.62
C CYS A 279 -9.49 4.58 -6.43
N CYS A 280 -9.23 3.72 -7.41
CA CYS A 280 -8.05 3.81 -8.27
C CYS A 280 -8.43 3.87 -9.74
N ARG A 281 -7.62 4.57 -10.54
CA ARG A 281 -7.66 4.52 -12.01
C ARG A 281 -6.25 4.39 -12.55
N GLY A 282 -6.10 3.63 -13.63
CA GLY A 282 -4.80 3.33 -14.23
C GLY A 282 -4.73 3.76 -15.69
N VAL A 283 -3.61 3.44 -16.33
CA VAL A 283 -3.37 3.74 -17.74
C VAL A 283 -3.98 2.66 -18.62
N LYS A 284 -3.61 1.39 -18.43
CA LYS A 284 -4.07 0.27 -19.29
C LYS A 284 -4.84 -0.79 -18.50
N PRO A 285 -6.02 -1.24 -18.97
CA PRO A 285 -6.79 -2.28 -18.29
C PRO A 285 -6.03 -3.58 -18.01
N ASP A 286 -5.20 -4.04 -18.96
CA ASP A 286 -4.40 -5.26 -18.77
C ASP A 286 -3.32 -5.05 -17.71
N ASP A 287 -2.64 -3.91 -17.70
CA ASP A 287 -1.60 -3.58 -16.71
C ASP A 287 -2.22 -3.37 -15.31
N ILE A 288 -3.45 -2.86 -15.22
CA ILE A 288 -4.24 -2.81 -13.98
C ILE A 288 -4.51 -4.23 -13.45
N THR A 289 -4.88 -5.15 -14.34
CA THR A 289 -5.14 -6.55 -13.96
C THR A 289 -3.85 -7.23 -13.46
N ILE A 290 -2.73 -7.00 -14.14
CA ILE A 290 -1.41 -7.46 -13.70
C ILE A 290 -1.05 -6.86 -12.34
N ALA A 291 -1.28 -5.57 -12.12
CA ALA A 291 -1.03 -4.90 -10.85
C ALA A 291 -1.83 -5.53 -9.70
N LYS A 292 -3.13 -5.80 -9.89
CA LYS A 292 -3.97 -6.49 -8.89
C LYS A 292 -3.42 -7.86 -8.52
N ASN A 293 -3.03 -8.64 -9.53
CA ASN A 293 -2.48 -9.98 -9.31
C ASN A 293 -1.15 -9.90 -8.54
N LEU A 294 -0.23 -9.02 -8.95
CA LEU A 294 1.04 -8.83 -8.25
C LEU A 294 0.84 -8.41 -6.79
N ILE A 295 -0.06 -7.47 -6.51
CA ILE A 295 -0.38 -7.04 -5.14
C ILE A 295 -0.90 -8.24 -4.32
N THR A 296 -1.82 -9.02 -4.89
CA THR A 296 -2.42 -10.19 -4.21
C THR A 296 -1.41 -11.30 -3.95
N GLU A 297 -0.56 -11.61 -4.95
CA GLU A 297 0.52 -12.61 -4.86
C GLU A 297 1.55 -12.24 -3.80
N ASN A 298 1.79 -10.94 -3.58
CA ASN A 298 2.68 -10.43 -2.54
C ASN A 298 1.99 -10.20 -1.18
N GLY A 299 0.76 -10.71 -1.00
CA GLY A 299 0.06 -10.68 0.31
C GLY A 299 -0.81 -9.45 0.56
N GLY A 300 -0.93 -8.54 -0.41
CA GLY A 300 -1.85 -7.41 -0.33
C GLY A 300 -3.31 -7.80 -0.55
N LEU A 301 -4.21 -7.02 0.03
CA LEU A 301 -5.64 -7.14 -0.19
C LEU A 301 -6.09 -6.19 -1.31
N VAL A 302 -6.81 -6.71 -2.31
CA VAL A 302 -7.56 -5.88 -3.26
C VAL A 302 -9.00 -5.81 -2.75
N ALA A 303 -9.47 -4.61 -2.38
CA ALA A 303 -10.78 -4.42 -1.75
C ALA A 303 -11.53 -3.21 -2.30
N SER A 304 -12.86 -3.25 -2.32
CA SER A 304 -13.68 -2.07 -2.60
C SER A 304 -13.69 -1.10 -1.42
N SER A 305 -14.09 0.15 -1.68
CA SER A 305 -14.28 1.15 -0.64
C SER A 305 -15.28 0.72 0.44
N ASP A 306 -16.31 -0.06 0.09
CA ASP A 306 -17.25 -0.65 1.06
C ASP A 306 -16.59 -1.63 2.01
N GLN A 307 -15.78 -2.54 1.47
CA GLN A 307 -15.04 -3.51 2.27
C GLN A 307 -14.04 -2.79 3.19
N VAL A 308 -13.34 -1.77 2.68
CA VAL A 308 -12.41 -0.96 3.47
C VAL A 308 -13.13 -0.21 4.59
N LEU A 309 -14.28 0.42 4.32
CA LEU A 309 -15.08 1.09 5.34
C LEU A 309 -15.51 0.12 6.44
N SER A 310 -15.87 -1.11 6.09
CA SER A 310 -16.20 -2.14 7.07
C SER A 310 -14.98 -2.53 7.93
N LEU A 311 -13.80 -2.68 7.33
CA LEU A 311 -12.55 -2.96 8.06
C LEU A 311 -12.18 -1.85 9.05
N VAL A 312 -12.29 -0.57 8.64
CA VAL A 312 -11.85 0.54 9.48
C VAL A 312 -12.90 1.00 10.51
N ASN A 313 -14.18 0.64 10.33
CA ASN A 313 -15.27 1.11 11.18
C ASN A 313 -15.95 0.04 12.05
N GLU A 314 -15.96 -1.23 11.64
CA GLU A 314 -16.86 -2.27 12.18
C GLU A 314 -16.13 -3.42 12.92
N ASP A 315 -14.95 -3.18 13.48
CA ASP A 315 -14.12 -4.19 14.15
C ASP A 315 -13.81 -5.45 13.31
N LYS A 316 -14.06 -5.40 11.98
CA LYS A 316 -13.70 -6.46 11.04
C LYS A 316 -12.20 -6.43 10.74
N ARG A 317 -11.64 -7.62 10.52
CA ARG A 317 -10.20 -7.83 10.34
C ARG A 317 -9.96 -8.69 9.11
N SER A 318 -8.94 -8.37 8.32
CA SER A 318 -8.59 -9.14 7.13
C SER A 318 -7.56 -10.21 7.48
N LEU A 319 -7.88 -11.48 7.21
CA LEU A 319 -6.93 -12.58 7.39
C LEU A 319 -5.81 -12.52 6.35
N ILE A 320 -6.08 -12.02 5.14
CA ILE A 320 -5.07 -11.81 4.09
C ILE A 320 -4.00 -10.84 4.57
N MET A 321 -4.40 -9.66 5.05
CA MET A 321 -3.46 -8.65 5.54
C MET A 321 -2.71 -9.14 6.79
N ALA A 322 -3.40 -9.83 7.71
CA ALA A 322 -2.79 -10.38 8.91
C ALA A 322 -1.77 -11.49 8.57
N HIS A 323 -2.07 -12.36 7.62
CA HIS A 323 -1.16 -13.40 7.11
C HIS A 323 0.13 -12.80 6.53
N HIS A 324 0.01 -11.74 5.72
CA HIS A 324 1.19 -11.02 5.20
C HIS A 324 2.10 -10.53 6.33
N ALA A 325 1.52 -9.88 7.34
CA ALA A 325 2.31 -9.39 8.47
C ALA A 325 2.98 -10.50 9.29
N ALA A 326 2.36 -11.68 9.40
CA ALA A 326 3.00 -12.83 10.05
C ALA A 326 4.23 -13.31 9.27
N ARG A 327 4.16 -13.33 7.92
CA ARG A 327 5.29 -13.68 7.05
C ARG A 327 6.42 -12.65 7.13
N SER A 328 6.08 -11.36 7.12
CA SER A 328 7.07 -10.28 7.16
C SER A 328 7.77 -10.12 8.51
N ALA A 329 7.16 -10.52 9.62
CA ALA A 329 7.80 -10.48 10.94
C ALA A 329 8.97 -11.49 11.10
N ARG A 330 9.13 -12.41 10.14
CA ARG A 330 10.14 -13.49 10.14
C ARG A 330 11.24 -13.31 9.08
N MET A 331 11.15 -12.29 8.23
CA MET A 331 12.16 -11.92 7.22
C MET A 331 13.08 -10.83 7.75
#